data_AF-A0A0R2AG49-F1
#
_entry.id   AF-A0A0R2AG49-F1
#
_cell.length_a   1.000
_cell.length_b   1.000
_cell.length_c   1.000
_cell.angle_alpha   90.00
_cell.angle_beta   90.00
_cell.angle_gamma   90.00
#
_symmetry.space_group_name_H-M   'P 1'
#
loop_
_entity.id
_entity.type
_entity.pdbx_description
1 polymer ?
#
loop_
_entity_poly.entity_id
_entity_poly.type
_entity_poly.pdbx_seq_one_letter_code
_entity_poly.pdbx_strand_id
1 'polypeptide(L)'
;MKGPDVFDQAIPTFIRQKARYIDTVQVFFSYNPPRNPYDWVNEWVTDKENDPDYFIDTSTYLDDELGFTTDQQLKLIEKYKENDPDYYRWLYLGEVVGLGTNVYNFDLFKKVDQIPDNDYLTDLYFSMDIGHDVSATTCGAYGLSVNGNLYVLDTYYYSPAGKVRKKPPTELAQDVHDFVEGICDRYNMDPANMTADSADGALDNQYYSMFGVHWHKVAKKKKVEMIDRAQDMLAQGRIFVLDIENNQVFLSEHRDYRWDEKTLNSDDPKVIKEKDHTCDQFMYLCLDNERDFDLKW
;
A
#
# COMPACT_ATOMS: atom_id res chain seq x y z
N MET A 1 8.10 6.22 -20.49
CA MET A 1 9.52 6.25 -20.09
C MET A 1 9.59 6.96 -18.75
N LYS A 2 10.02 6.27 -17.69
CA LYS A 2 10.57 6.90 -16.48
C LYS A 2 11.98 6.33 -16.39
N GLY A 3 12.98 7.18 -16.51
CA GLY A 3 14.38 6.82 -16.68
C GLY A 3 15.20 8.08 -16.99
N PRO A 4 16.54 8.00 -16.95
CA PRO A 4 17.42 9.16 -17.14
C PRO A 4 17.19 9.86 -18.51
N ASP A 5 16.76 9.11 -19.52
CA ASP A 5 16.41 9.62 -20.86
C ASP A 5 15.40 10.79 -20.83
N VAL A 6 14.55 10.87 -19.78
CA VAL A 6 13.61 11.98 -19.61
C VAL A 6 14.38 13.30 -19.42
N PHE A 7 15.47 13.26 -18.66
CA PHE A 7 16.33 14.42 -18.45
C PHE A 7 17.11 14.75 -19.71
N ASP A 8 17.64 13.74 -20.40
CA ASP A 8 18.39 13.93 -21.66
C ASP A 8 17.54 14.55 -22.77
N GLN A 9 16.21 14.33 -22.77
CA GLN A 9 15.30 14.95 -23.73
C GLN A 9 14.83 16.34 -23.29
N ALA A 10 14.57 16.53 -21.99
CA ALA A 10 14.02 17.78 -21.46
C ALA A 10 15.08 18.88 -21.39
N ILE A 11 16.25 18.60 -20.82
CA ILE A 11 17.29 19.61 -20.54
C ILE A 11 17.73 20.36 -21.80
N PRO A 12 18.07 19.70 -22.94
CA PRO A 12 18.53 20.40 -24.13
C PRO A 12 17.48 21.35 -24.71
N THR A 13 16.19 21.04 -24.53
CA THR A 13 15.10 21.90 -25.01
C THR A 13 15.12 23.25 -24.31
N PHE A 14 15.28 23.26 -22.99
CA PHE A 14 15.37 24.51 -22.21
C PHE A 14 16.68 25.25 -22.44
N ILE A 15 17.80 24.55 -22.56
CA ILE A 15 19.10 25.16 -22.90
C ILE A 15 19.02 25.84 -24.28
N ARG A 16 18.42 25.19 -25.29
CA ARG A 16 18.27 25.76 -26.64
C ARG A 16 17.39 27.01 -26.67
N GLN A 17 16.39 27.09 -25.78
CA GLN A 17 15.47 28.22 -25.70
C GLN A 17 15.90 29.28 -24.67
N LYS A 18 17.14 29.23 -24.17
CA LYS A 18 17.69 30.19 -23.21
C LYS A 18 17.46 31.64 -23.64
N ALA A 19 16.91 32.44 -22.73
CA ALA A 19 16.71 33.86 -22.97
C ALA A 19 18.04 34.61 -23.09
N ARG A 20 18.09 35.69 -23.89
CA ARG A 20 19.32 36.47 -24.14
C ARG A 20 19.89 37.16 -22.91
N TYR A 21 19.10 37.34 -21.85
CA TYR A 21 19.47 38.09 -20.64
C TYR A 21 19.89 37.20 -19.46
N ILE A 22 19.92 35.87 -19.64
CA ILE A 22 20.46 34.94 -18.65
C ILE A 22 21.72 34.31 -19.21
N ASP A 23 22.75 34.16 -18.39
CA ASP A 23 24.02 33.56 -18.81
C ASP A 23 23.92 32.04 -18.87
N THR A 24 23.26 31.43 -17.89
CA THR A 24 23.12 29.97 -17.73
C THR A 24 21.66 29.60 -17.44
N VAL A 25 21.21 28.46 -17.96
CA VAL A 25 19.95 27.83 -17.56
C VAL A 25 20.24 26.89 -16.40
N GLN A 26 19.61 27.13 -15.24
CA GLN A 26 19.67 26.21 -14.10
C GLN A 26 18.44 25.31 -14.13
N VAL A 27 18.64 24.01 -13.89
CA VAL A 27 17.58 23.01 -13.80
C VAL A 27 17.60 22.43 -12.40
N PHE A 28 16.44 22.42 -11.74
CA PHE A 28 16.29 21.90 -10.39
C PHE A 28 15.50 20.58 -10.44
N PHE A 29 16.03 19.57 -9.77
CA PHE A 29 15.36 18.28 -9.57
C PHE A 29 15.10 18.11 -8.08
N SER A 30 13.89 17.69 -7.73
CA SER A 30 13.52 17.37 -6.34
C SER A 30 12.75 16.06 -6.33
N TYR A 31 13.14 15.14 -5.46
CA TYR A 31 12.49 13.84 -5.31
C TYR A 31 12.74 13.30 -3.90
N ASN A 32 11.86 12.42 -3.43
CA ASN A 32 12.14 11.59 -2.27
C ASN A 32 12.82 10.31 -2.77
N PRO A 33 13.96 9.89 -2.18
CA PRO A 33 14.71 8.74 -2.68
C PRO A 33 13.87 7.46 -2.61
N PRO A 34 13.72 6.71 -3.71
CA PRO A 34 13.12 5.39 -3.66
C PRO A 34 13.90 4.49 -2.69
N ARG A 35 13.18 3.62 -1.97
CA ARG A 35 13.78 2.70 -1.00
C ARG A 35 14.77 1.73 -1.64
N ASN A 36 14.54 1.42 -2.92
CA ASN A 36 15.39 0.56 -3.71
C ASN A 36 16.66 1.31 -4.18
N PRO A 37 17.87 0.89 -3.75
CA PRO A 37 19.11 1.52 -4.21
C PRO A 37 19.35 1.39 -5.71
N TYR A 38 18.74 0.39 -6.36
CA TYR A 38 18.86 0.13 -7.80
C TYR A 38 17.79 0.85 -8.62
N ASP A 39 17.01 1.74 -8.01
CA ASP A 39 16.13 2.62 -8.78
C ASP A 39 16.98 3.58 -9.63
N TRP A 40 16.60 3.77 -10.89
CA TRP A 40 17.35 4.56 -11.87
C TRP A 40 17.70 5.96 -11.36
N VAL A 41 16.86 6.57 -10.52
CA VAL A 41 17.13 7.93 -10.00
C VAL A 41 18.24 7.94 -8.96
N ASN A 42 18.34 6.90 -8.13
CA ASN A 42 19.40 6.76 -7.14
C ASN A 42 20.74 6.45 -7.83
N GLU A 43 20.73 5.59 -8.84
CA GLU A 43 21.91 5.32 -9.68
C GLU A 43 22.34 6.59 -10.44
N TRP A 44 21.39 7.35 -11.00
CA TRP A 44 21.68 8.59 -11.71
C TRP A 44 22.31 9.65 -10.80
N VAL A 45 21.78 9.86 -9.59
CA VAL A 45 22.39 10.80 -8.63
C VAL A 45 23.79 10.37 -8.24
N THR A 46 24.00 9.06 -8.00
CA THR A 46 25.34 8.51 -7.71
C THR A 46 26.33 8.78 -8.86
N ASP A 47 25.90 8.64 -10.12
CA ASP A 47 26.71 9.00 -11.29
C ASP A 47 27.07 10.49 -11.34
N LYS A 48 26.18 11.37 -10.84
CA LYS A 48 26.37 12.83 -10.85
C LYS A 48 27.14 13.39 -9.66
N GLU A 49 27.42 12.61 -8.61
CA GLU A 49 28.17 13.07 -7.43
C GLU A 49 29.54 13.66 -7.74
N ASN A 50 30.20 13.15 -8.78
CA ASN A 50 31.54 13.59 -9.18
C ASN A 50 31.53 14.51 -10.42
N ASP A 51 30.35 14.88 -10.93
CA ASP A 51 30.19 15.76 -12.08
C ASP A 51 30.17 17.23 -11.63
N PRO A 52 31.14 18.08 -12.05
CA PRO A 52 31.21 19.47 -11.61
C PRO A 52 30.04 20.35 -12.08
N ASP A 53 29.24 19.89 -13.04
CA ASP A 53 28.04 20.61 -13.51
C ASP A 53 26.82 20.36 -12.62
N TYR A 54 26.90 19.44 -11.65
CA TYR A 54 25.82 19.10 -10.74
C TYR A 54 26.13 19.54 -9.31
N PHE A 55 25.10 20.04 -8.63
CA PHE A 55 25.12 20.29 -7.20
C PHE A 55 24.03 19.43 -6.58
N ILE A 56 24.42 18.48 -5.74
CA ILE A 56 23.52 17.56 -5.04
C ILE A 56 23.46 18.01 -3.59
N ASP A 57 22.23 18.18 -3.11
CA ASP A 57 21.93 18.59 -1.75
C ASP A 57 20.82 17.69 -1.19
N THR A 58 20.88 17.44 0.11
CA THR A 58 19.88 16.64 0.82
C THR A 58 19.29 17.45 1.97
N SER A 59 17.99 17.31 2.19
CA SER A 59 17.29 17.96 3.30
C SER A 59 16.25 17.02 3.87
N THR A 60 15.99 17.20 5.16
CA THR A 60 15.03 16.45 5.95
C THR A 60 14.14 17.40 6.75
N TYR A 61 13.18 16.86 7.48
CA TYR A 61 12.38 17.68 8.41
C TYR A 61 13.21 18.29 9.55
N LEU A 62 14.45 17.81 9.79
CA LEU A 62 15.36 18.35 10.79
C LEU A 62 16.01 19.67 10.35
N ASP A 63 15.99 19.96 9.05
CA ASP A 63 16.59 21.16 8.44
C ASP A 63 15.58 22.33 8.31
N ASP A 64 14.38 22.17 8.89
CA ASP A 64 13.31 23.15 8.79
C ASP A 64 13.49 24.35 9.74
N GLU A 65 14.31 25.30 9.30
CA GLU A 65 14.53 26.57 10.03
C GLU A 65 13.33 27.53 9.99
N LEU A 66 12.40 27.34 9.03
CA LEU A 66 11.28 28.24 8.79
C LEU A 66 9.99 27.82 9.51
N GLY A 67 9.96 26.62 10.09
CA GLY A 67 8.87 26.11 10.91
C GLY A 67 7.65 25.67 10.09
N PHE A 68 7.87 25.06 8.92
CA PHE A 68 6.80 24.42 8.14
C PHE A 68 6.27 23.14 8.79
N THR A 69 7.09 22.47 9.59
CA THR A 69 6.81 21.21 10.27
C THR A 69 6.10 21.51 11.58
N THR A 70 4.80 21.22 11.61
CA THR A 70 3.94 21.46 12.77
C THR A 70 4.20 20.45 13.90
N ASP A 71 3.84 20.81 15.12
CA ASP A 71 3.88 19.89 16.28
C ASP A 71 3.12 18.58 16.04
N GLN A 72 2.03 18.63 15.26
CA GLN A 72 1.26 17.44 14.91
C GLN A 72 2.05 16.52 13.98
N GLN A 73 2.77 17.09 13.00
CA GLN A 73 3.66 16.32 12.12
C GLN A 73 4.83 15.74 12.90
N LEU A 74 5.46 16.48 13.81
CA LEU A 74 6.56 15.96 14.65
C LEU A 74 6.11 14.78 15.51
N LYS A 75 4.92 14.86 16.12
CA LYS A 75 4.34 13.73 16.87
C LYS A 75 4.08 12.52 15.99
N LEU A 76 3.62 12.75 14.75
CA LEU A 76 3.42 11.68 13.80
C LEU A 76 4.77 11.02 13.44
N ILE A 77 5.79 11.82 13.11
CA ILE A 77 7.15 11.34 12.79
C ILE A 77 7.73 10.48 13.93
N GLU A 78 7.60 10.93 15.19
CA GLU A 78 8.08 10.13 16.32
C GLU A 78 7.34 8.79 16.47
N LYS A 79 6.05 8.70 16.10
CA LYS A 79 5.36 7.39 16.04
C LYS A 79 5.98 6.46 15.00
N TYR A 80 6.31 6.95 13.80
CA TYR A 80 6.99 6.13 12.79
C TYR A 80 8.33 5.63 13.33
N LYS A 81 9.11 6.52 13.96
CA LYS A 81 10.40 6.20 14.55
C LYS A 81 10.33 5.17 15.68
N GLU A 82 9.27 5.19 16.47
CA GLU A 82 9.02 4.21 17.54
C GLU A 82 8.54 2.86 17.00
N ASN A 83 7.63 2.85 16.03
CA ASN A 83 7.01 1.62 15.52
C ASN A 83 7.87 0.92 14.47
N ASP A 84 8.39 1.66 13.50
CA ASP A 84 9.17 1.14 12.37
C ASP A 84 10.38 2.06 12.06
N PRO A 85 11.50 1.87 12.79
CA PRO A 85 12.70 2.69 12.64
C PRO A 85 13.27 2.70 11.22
N ASP A 86 13.17 1.58 10.48
CA ASP A 86 13.71 1.50 9.12
C ASP A 86 12.82 2.24 8.12
N TYR A 87 11.48 2.13 8.26
CA TYR A 87 10.56 2.93 7.48
C TYR A 87 10.71 4.43 7.78
N TYR A 88 10.92 4.81 9.05
CA TYR A 88 11.23 6.19 9.44
C TYR A 88 12.51 6.72 8.77
N ARG A 89 13.62 5.96 8.82
CA ARG A 89 14.90 6.35 8.19
C ARG A 89 14.73 6.59 6.70
N TRP A 90 13.96 5.73 6.03
CA TRP A 90 13.67 5.91 4.61
C TRP A 90 12.78 7.14 4.35
N LEU A 91 11.58 7.18 4.94
CA LEU A 91 10.57 8.17 4.60
C LEU A 91 10.94 9.59 5.07
N TYR A 92 11.54 9.72 6.27
CA TYR A 92 11.76 11.03 6.90
C TYR A 92 13.22 11.48 6.90
N LEU A 93 14.19 10.57 6.78
CA LEU A 93 15.61 10.91 6.67
C LEU A 93 16.17 10.73 5.25
N GLY A 94 15.40 10.17 4.32
CA GLY A 94 15.83 9.94 2.95
C GLY A 94 16.91 8.85 2.82
N GLU A 95 17.07 7.99 3.82
CA GLU A 95 18.10 6.94 3.79
C GLU A 95 17.68 5.77 2.89
N VAL A 96 18.57 5.39 1.97
CA VAL A 96 18.37 4.23 1.11
C VAL A 96 18.71 2.95 1.89
N VAL A 97 17.78 2.49 2.72
CA VAL A 97 17.96 1.32 3.60
C VAL A 97 17.84 -0.03 2.87
N GLY A 98 17.34 -0.05 1.63
CA GLY A 98 17.03 -1.27 0.88
C GLY A 98 15.68 -1.89 1.26
N LEU A 99 15.25 -2.89 0.49
CA LEU A 99 13.91 -3.50 0.62
C LEU A 99 13.83 -4.64 1.64
N GLY A 100 14.97 -5.23 2.03
CA GLY A 100 14.99 -6.46 2.83
C GLY A 100 14.38 -7.66 2.11
N THR A 101 14.21 -8.78 2.81
CA THR A 101 13.55 -9.98 2.26
C THR A 101 12.04 -9.93 2.47
N ASN A 102 11.57 -9.64 3.68
CA ASN A 102 10.15 -9.54 3.98
C ASN A 102 9.58 -8.19 3.55
N VAL A 103 8.37 -8.20 3.00
CA VAL A 103 7.70 -6.97 2.58
C VAL A 103 7.17 -6.22 3.78
N TYR A 104 6.55 -6.91 4.75
CA TYR A 104 5.98 -6.27 5.93
C TYR A 104 6.78 -6.58 7.18
N ASN A 105 6.91 -5.59 8.07
CA ASN A 105 7.29 -5.84 9.45
C ASN A 105 6.08 -6.45 10.18
N PHE A 106 6.11 -7.78 10.36
CA PHE A 106 4.96 -8.54 10.87
C PHE A 106 4.52 -8.13 12.28
N ASP A 107 5.45 -7.63 13.11
CA ASP A 107 5.16 -7.21 14.48
C ASP A 107 4.20 -6.00 14.56
N LEU A 108 4.02 -5.29 13.44
CA LEU A 108 3.07 -4.18 13.30
C LEU A 108 1.61 -4.65 13.14
N PHE A 109 1.38 -5.93 12.82
CA PHE A 109 0.04 -6.53 12.84
C PHE A 109 -0.33 -6.96 14.25
N LYS A 110 -0.89 -6.03 15.03
CA LYS A 110 -1.19 -6.25 16.45
C LYS A 110 -2.44 -7.10 16.62
N LYS A 111 -2.29 -8.34 17.10
CA LYS A 111 -3.43 -9.19 17.46
C LYS A 111 -4.19 -8.61 18.66
N VAL A 112 -5.51 -8.65 18.59
CA VAL A 112 -6.41 -8.27 19.69
C VAL A 112 -7.59 -9.23 19.77
N ASP A 113 -8.11 -9.48 20.97
CA ASP A 113 -9.27 -10.38 21.14
C ASP A 113 -10.58 -9.70 20.70
N GLN A 114 -10.67 -8.38 20.91
CA GLN A 114 -11.83 -7.56 20.58
C GLN A 114 -11.42 -6.09 20.37
N ILE A 115 -12.31 -5.31 19.76
CA ILE A 115 -12.17 -3.86 19.68
C ILE A 115 -12.35 -3.29 21.10
N PRO A 116 -11.44 -2.42 21.60
CA PRO A 116 -11.59 -1.78 22.90
C PRO A 116 -12.86 -0.92 22.99
N ASP A 117 -13.53 -0.92 24.16
CA ASP A 117 -14.78 -0.18 24.38
C ASP A 117 -14.67 1.32 24.13
N ASN A 118 -13.47 1.88 24.25
CA ASN A 118 -13.19 3.31 24.03
C ASN A 118 -12.77 3.64 22.59
N ASP A 119 -12.85 2.67 21.67
CA ASP A 119 -12.43 2.84 20.28
C ASP A 119 -13.48 2.27 19.32
N TYR A 120 -14.60 2.98 19.16
CA TYR A 120 -15.70 2.51 18.33
C TYR A 120 -15.46 2.74 16.84
N LEU A 121 -16.06 1.87 16.02
CA LEU A 121 -16.00 1.95 14.57
C LEU A 121 -16.81 3.15 14.05
N THR A 122 -16.23 3.91 13.13
CA THR A 122 -16.91 4.99 12.40
C THR A 122 -17.37 4.52 11.03
N ASP A 123 -16.59 3.65 10.38
CA ASP A 123 -16.81 3.24 9.00
C ASP A 123 -16.42 1.77 8.80
N LEU A 124 -17.17 1.07 7.94
CA LEU A 124 -16.83 -0.28 7.48
C LEU A 124 -16.32 -0.25 6.05
N TYR A 125 -15.24 -0.99 5.80
CA TYR A 125 -14.67 -1.16 4.48
C TYR A 125 -14.54 -2.64 4.16
N PHE A 126 -14.78 -2.97 2.90
CA PHE A 126 -14.52 -4.30 2.38
C PHE A 126 -13.54 -4.18 1.22
N SER A 127 -12.65 -5.16 1.10
CA SER A 127 -11.78 -5.27 -0.07
C SER A 127 -11.75 -6.71 -0.54
N MET A 128 -11.61 -6.94 -1.84
CA MET A 128 -11.61 -8.29 -2.42
C MET A 128 -10.49 -8.47 -3.45
N ASP A 129 -9.74 -9.58 -3.31
CA ASP A 129 -8.85 -10.12 -4.35
C ASP A 129 -9.51 -11.39 -4.90
N ILE A 130 -9.68 -11.43 -6.23
CA ILE A 130 -10.48 -12.46 -6.89
C ILE A 130 -9.54 -13.41 -7.63
N GLY A 131 -9.57 -14.67 -7.21
CA GLY A 131 -8.81 -15.73 -7.83
C GLY A 131 -9.61 -16.52 -8.88
N HIS A 132 -8.95 -16.87 -9.99
CA HIS A 132 -9.51 -17.75 -11.01
C HIS A 132 -8.82 -19.13 -10.98
N ASP A 133 -9.60 -20.19 -11.21
CA ASP A 133 -9.21 -21.62 -11.32
C ASP A 133 -8.43 -22.24 -10.15
N VAL A 134 -7.21 -21.75 -9.90
CA VAL A 134 -6.25 -22.27 -8.92
C VAL A 134 -5.93 -21.25 -7.83
N SER A 135 -6.17 -19.97 -8.09
CA SER A 135 -5.95 -18.87 -7.15
C SER A 135 -7.11 -18.74 -6.17
N ALA A 136 -6.82 -18.34 -4.93
CA ALA A 136 -7.87 -18.14 -3.93
C ALA A 136 -8.65 -16.85 -4.19
N THR A 137 -9.91 -16.83 -3.77
CA THR A 137 -10.70 -15.59 -3.65
C THR A 137 -10.77 -15.23 -2.18
N THR A 138 -10.51 -13.97 -1.84
CA THR A 138 -10.58 -13.49 -0.46
C THR A 138 -11.29 -12.15 -0.39
N CYS A 139 -12.12 -11.98 0.64
CA CYS A 139 -12.77 -10.73 0.98
C CYS A 139 -12.54 -10.48 2.47
N GLY A 140 -11.95 -9.36 2.81
CA GLY A 140 -11.68 -8.96 4.19
C GLY A 140 -12.56 -7.78 4.57
N ALA A 141 -13.01 -7.81 5.82
CA ALA A 141 -13.80 -6.77 6.44
C ALA A 141 -12.93 -5.96 7.38
N TYR A 142 -12.98 -4.63 7.24
CA TYR A 142 -12.16 -3.71 7.99
C TYR A 142 -13.03 -2.65 8.66
N GLY A 143 -12.75 -2.34 9.91
CA GLY A 143 -13.39 -1.25 10.64
C GLY A 143 -12.41 -0.13 10.90
N LEU A 144 -12.68 1.07 10.37
CA LEU A 144 -11.97 2.28 10.79
C LEU A 144 -12.61 2.81 12.07
N SER A 145 -11.79 3.15 13.05
CA SER A 145 -12.25 3.62 14.35
C SER A 145 -12.11 5.13 14.51
N VAL A 146 -12.77 5.67 15.53
CA VAL A 146 -12.70 7.11 15.87
C VAL A 146 -11.27 7.58 16.22
N ASN A 147 -10.43 6.69 16.74
CA ASN A 147 -9.02 6.99 16.99
C ASN A 147 -8.13 6.82 15.75
N GLY A 148 -8.74 6.49 14.60
CA GLY A 148 -8.07 6.19 13.35
C GLY A 148 -7.49 4.78 13.29
N ASN A 149 -7.78 3.88 14.22
CA ASN A 149 -7.26 2.52 14.12
C ASN A 149 -8.04 1.74 13.06
N LEU A 150 -7.34 0.89 12.32
CA LEU A 150 -7.94 -0.01 11.35
C LEU A 150 -7.93 -1.43 11.90
N TYR A 151 -9.11 -1.96 12.15
CA TYR A 151 -9.32 -3.31 12.66
C TYR A 151 -9.64 -4.26 11.51
N VAL A 152 -8.88 -5.34 11.37
CA VAL A 152 -9.24 -6.48 10.53
C VAL A 152 -10.27 -7.31 11.30
N LEU A 153 -11.54 -7.16 10.92
CA LEU A 153 -12.69 -7.69 11.65
C LEU A 153 -12.90 -9.18 11.37
N ASP A 154 -12.81 -9.56 10.10
CA ASP A 154 -13.02 -10.93 9.63
C ASP A 154 -12.47 -11.09 8.20
N THR A 155 -12.19 -12.32 7.78
CA THR A 155 -11.64 -12.62 6.46
C THR A 155 -12.35 -13.83 5.86
N TYR A 156 -13.12 -13.60 4.81
CA TYR A 156 -13.57 -14.65 3.92
C TYR A 156 -12.39 -15.12 3.05
N TYR A 157 -12.18 -16.43 2.98
CA TYR A 157 -11.13 -17.02 2.16
C TYR A 157 -11.56 -18.35 1.56
N TYR A 158 -11.53 -18.42 0.23
CA TYR A 158 -11.80 -19.64 -0.51
C TYR A 158 -10.64 -19.99 -1.44
N SER A 159 -9.94 -21.09 -1.14
CA SER A 159 -8.98 -21.69 -2.06
C SER A 159 -9.61 -22.83 -2.87
N PRO A 160 -9.54 -22.80 -4.21
CA PRO A 160 -9.97 -23.90 -5.07
C PRO A 160 -8.92 -25.03 -5.16
N ALA A 161 -7.69 -24.81 -4.68
CA ALA A 161 -6.61 -25.78 -4.76
C ALA A 161 -6.97 -27.10 -4.04
N GLY A 162 -6.74 -28.22 -4.72
CA GLY A 162 -7.05 -29.56 -4.19
C GLY A 162 -8.54 -29.92 -4.14
N LYS A 163 -9.46 -29.03 -4.59
CA LYS A 163 -10.90 -29.30 -4.60
C LYS A 163 -11.36 -29.91 -5.92
N VAL A 164 -12.15 -30.98 -5.84
CA VAL A 164 -12.74 -31.66 -7.01
C VAL A 164 -13.85 -30.81 -7.64
N ARG A 165 -14.73 -30.23 -6.81
CA ARG A 165 -15.75 -29.27 -7.23
C ARG A 165 -15.32 -27.87 -6.80
N LYS A 166 -15.00 -27.04 -7.77
CA LYS A 166 -14.73 -25.61 -7.54
C LYS A 166 -16.05 -24.84 -7.52
N LYS A 167 -16.16 -23.84 -6.65
CA LYS A 167 -17.33 -22.96 -6.60
C LYS A 167 -17.43 -22.14 -7.90
N PRO A 168 -18.58 -22.15 -8.60
CA PRO A 168 -18.84 -21.24 -9.71
C PRO A 168 -19.02 -19.79 -9.20
N PRO A 169 -18.99 -18.79 -10.10
CA PRO A 169 -19.20 -17.38 -9.73
C PRO A 169 -20.47 -17.13 -8.93
N THR A 170 -21.57 -17.86 -9.20
CA THR A 170 -22.84 -17.71 -8.46
C THR A 170 -22.72 -18.09 -6.99
N GLU A 171 -21.97 -19.17 -6.68
CA GLU A 171 -21.75 -19.59 -5.29
C GLU A 171 -20.77 -18.63 -4.60
N LEU A 172 -19.70 -18.23 -5.29
CA LEU A 172 -18.74 -17.26 -4.73
C LEU A 172 -19.39 -15.90 -4.46
N ALA A 173 -20.25 -15.40 -5.36
CA ALA A 173 -20.96 -14.15 -5.16
C ALA A 173 -21.90 -14.23 -3.95
N GLN A 174 -22.61 -15.35 -3.79
CA GLN A 174 -23.46 -15.57 -2.62
C GLN A 174 -22.64 -15.62 -1.33
N ASP A 175 -21.53 -16.37 -1.29
CA ASP A 175 -20.70 -16.46 -0.09
C ASP A 175 -20.15 -15.10 0.33
N VAL A 176 -19.68 -14.30 -0.64
CA VAL A 176 -19.16 -12.95 -0.39
C VAL A 176 -20.27 -12.03 0.09
N HIS A 177 -21.47 -12.11 -0.49
CA HIS A 177 -22.61 -11.32 -0.04
C HIS A 177 -23.02 -11.66 1.38
N ASP A 178 -23.18 -12.96 1.70
CA ASP A 178 -23.52 -13.43 3.04
C ASP A 178 -22.47 -13.01 4.07
N PHE A 179 -21.19 -13.02 3.68
CA PHE A 179 -20.10 -12.50 4.50
C PHE A 179 -20.22 -11.00 4.78
N VAL A 180 -20.46 -10.18 3.74
CA VAL A 180 -20.63 -8.72 3.87
C VAL A 180 -21.82 -8.41 4.76
N GLU A 181 -23.00 -8.97 4.45
CA GLU A 181 -24.23 -8.76 5.24
C GLU A 181 -24.04 -9.20 6.70
N GLY A 182 -23.39 -10.34 6.93
CA GLY A 182 -23.13 -10.84 8.27
C GLY A 182 -22.22 -9.91 9.10
N ILE A 183 -21.31 -9.17 8.47
CA ILE A 183 -20.50 -8.15 9.15
C ILE A 183 -21.30 -6.86 9.37
N CYS A 184 -22.04 -6.40 8.36
CA CYS A 184 -22.90 -5.22 8.46
C CYS A 184 -23.93 -5.39 9.59
N ASP A 185 -24.57 -6.56 9.69
CA ASP A 185 -25.50 -6.91 10.77
C ASP A 185 -24.81 -6.95 12.14
N ARG A 186 -23.59 -7.54 12.22
CA ARG A 186 -22.84 -7.67 13.47
C ARG A 186 -22.50 -6.31 14.08
N TYR A 187 -22.13 -5.34 13.25
CA TYR A 187 -21.74 -4.00 13.70
C TYR A 187 -22.86 -2.95 13.53
N ASN A 188 -23.99 -3.33 12.93
CA ASN A 188 -25.11 -2.44 12.60
C ASN A 188 -24.65 -1.19 11.82
N MET A 189 -23.91 -1.42 10.73
CA MET A 189 -23.30 -0.39 9.89
C MET A 189 -23.36 -0.81 8.42
N ASP A 190 -23.59 0.16 7.55
CA ASP A 190 -23.47 -0.04 6.10
C ASP A 190 -22.00 0.13 5.65
N PRO A 191 -21.58 -0.49 4.54
CA PRO A 191 -20.25 -0.28 3.98
C PRO A 191 -20.04 1.17 3.53
N ALA A 192 -18.94 1.78 3.96
CA ALA A 192 -18.46 3.06 3.44
C ALA A 192 -17.86 2.90 2.03
N ASN A 193 -17.12 1.81 1.81
CA ASN A 193 -16.63 1.43 0.49
C ASN A 193 -16.44 -0.10 0.38
N MET A 194 -16.58 -0.62 -0.84
CA MET A 194 -16.39 -2.03 -1.18
C MET A 194 -15.45 -2.11 -2.39
N THR A 195 -14.16 -2.27 -2.12
CA THR A 195 -13.09 -2.25 -3.11
C THR A 195 -12.88 -3.63 -3.73
N ALA A 196 -12.76 -3.72 -5.06
CA ALA A 196 -12.43 -4.96 -5.75
C ALA A 196 -11.28 -4.75 -6.73
N ASP A 197 -10.58 -5.85 -7.00
CA ASP A 197 -9.66 -5.91 -8.13
C ASP A 197 -10.37 -5.52 -9.45
N SER A 198 -9.80 -4.53 -10.14
CA SER A 198 -10.16 -4.12 -11.51
C SER A 198 -10.23 -5.24 -12.57
N ALA A 199 -9.53 -6.36 -12.37
CA ALA A 199 -9.27 -7.36 -13.40
C ALA A 199 -10.36 -8.42 -13.58
N ASP A 200 -11.28 -8.60 -12.63
CA ASP A 200 -12.30 -9.66 -12.73
C ASP A 200 -13.73 -9.10 -12.91
N GLY A 201 -14.15 -9.06 -14.17
CA GLY A 201 -15.52 -8.69 -14.54
C GLY A 201 -16.54 -9.81 -14.31
N ALA A 202 -16.14 -11.08 -14.18
CA ALA A 202 -17.10 -12.19 -14.09
C ALA A 202 -17.79 -12.23 -12.74
N LEU A 203 -17.03 -12.14 -11.64
CA LEU A 203 -17.60 -12.12 -10.30
C LEU A 203 -18.36 -10.82 -10.03
N ASP A 204 -17.84 -9.66 -10.46
CA ASP A 204 -18.53 -8.36 -10.35
C ASP A 204 -19.87 -8.35 -11.10
N ASN A 205 -19.91 -8.82 -12.36
CA ASN A 205 -21.16 -8.93 -13.11
C ASN A 205 -22.14 -9.91 -12.46
N GLN A 206 -21.64 -11.02 -11.91
CA GLN A 206 -22.48 -12.00 -11.22
C GLN A 206 -23.06 -11.43 -9.92
N TYR A 207 -22.26 -10.70 -9.14
CA TYR A 207 -22.68 -10.04 -7.91
C TYR A 207 -23.73 -8.97 -8.21
N TYR A 208 -23.52 -8.14 -9.24
CA TYR A 208 -24.51 -7.17 -9.69
C TYR A 208 -25.81 -7.82 -10.17
N SER A 209 -25.73 -8.92 -10.93
CA SER A 209 -26.92 -9.63 -11.40
C SER A 209 -27.75 -10.22 -10.25
N MET A 210 -27.13 -10.56 -9.12
CA MET A 210 -27.81 -11.19 -7.98
C MET A 210 -28.32 -10.16 -6.97
N PHE A 211 -27.54 -9.12 -6.69
CA PHE A 211 -27.76 -8.21 -5.56
C PHE A 211 -27.89 -6.74 -5.98
N GLY A 212 -27.68 -6.41 -7.25
CA GLY A 212 -27.78 -5.03 -7.75
C GLY A 212 -26.67 -4.10 -7.29
N VAL A 213 -25.57 -4.63 -6.77
CA VAL A 213 -24.44 -3.86 -6.22
C VAL A 213 -23.21 -4.04 -7.10
N HIS A 214 -22.53 -2.93 -7.41
CA HIS A 214 -21.21 -2.95 -8.02
C HIS A 214 -20.15 -2.62 -6.98
N TRP A 215 -19.05 -3.37 -6.99
CA TRP A 215 -17.88 -3.06 -6.19
C TRP A 215 -17.07 -1.95 -6.88
N HIS A 216 -16.45 -1.08 -6.08
CA HIS A 216 -15.57 -0.05 -6.59
C HIS A 216 -14.26 -0.67 -7.09
N LYS A 217 -13.95 -0.46 -8.37
CA LYS A 217 -12.75 -1.03 -9.01
C LYS A 217 -11.54 -0.16 -8.71
N VAL A 218 -10.60 -0.68 -7.93
CA VAL A 218 -9.39 0.06 -7.54
C VAL A 218 -8.55 0.41 -8.77
N ALA A 219 -8.11 1.67 -8.85
CA ALA A 219 -7.19 2.14 -9.88
C ALA A 219 -5.75 1.73 -9.54
N LYS A 220 -5.39 0.47 -9.84
CA LYS A 220 -4.09 -0.12 -9.44
C LYS A 220 -2.89 0.71 -9.90
N LYS A 221 -1.93 0.87 -8.98
CA LYS A 221 -0.58 1.41 -9.24
C LYS A 221 0.44 0.27 -9.39
N LYS A 222 1.73 0.62 -9.55
CA LYS A 222 2.79 -0.41 -9.48
C LYS A 222 2.74 -1.12 -8.13
N LYS A 223 3.16 -2.39 -8.11
CA LYS A 223 3.11 -3.22 -6.88
C LYS A 223 3.86 -2.57 -5.71
N VAL A 224 5.05 -2.03 -5.97
CA VAL A 224 5.84 -1.29 -4.96
C VAL A 224 5.05 -0.11 -4.39
N GLU A 225 4.44 0.72 -5.25
CA GLU A 225 3.64 1.86 -4.80
C GLU A 225 2.46 1.43 -3.92
N MET A 226 1.81 0.31 -4.22
CA MET A 226 0.71 -0.22 -3.40
C MET A 226 1.19 -0.78 -2.06
N ILE A 227 2.34 -1.45 -2.04
CA ILE A 227 3.01 -1.92 -0.82
C ILE A 227 3.33 -0.74 0.09
N ASP A 228 3.80 0.37 -0.47
CA ASP A 228 4.18 1.55 0.32
C ASP A 228 3.01 2.14 1.11
N ARG A 229 1.78 2.13 0.56
CA ARG A 229 0.57 2.56 1.31
C ARG A 229 0.27 1.65 2.50
N ALA A 230 0.40 0.34 2.30
CA ALA A 230 0.19 -0.62 3.36
C ALA A 230 1.26 -0.49 4.46
N GLN A 231 2.53 -0.32 4.06
CA GLN A 231 3.63 -0.07 4.99
C GLN A 231 3.49 1.24 5.76
N ASP A 232 3.03 2.31 5.10
CA ASP A 232 2.74 3.60 5.73
C ASP A 232 1.74 3.41 6.89
N MET A 233 0.60 2.78 6.59
CA MET A 233 -0.43 2.52 7.60
C MET A 233 0.08 1.64 8.76
N LEU A 234 0.90 0.64 8.46
CA LEU A 234 1.54 -0.22 9.48
C LEU A 234 2.52 0.57 10.35
N ALA A 235 3.37 1.39 9.76
CA ALA A 235 4.39 2.17 10.46
C ALA A 235 3.78 3.27 11.35
N GLN A 236 2.56 3.72 11.05
CA GLN A 236 1.78 4.54 11.97
C GLN A 236 1.32 3.78 13.24
N GLY A 237 1.39 2.44 13.22
CA GLY A 237 1.08 1.57 14.36
C GLY A 237 -0.41 1.37 14.62
N ARG A 238 -1.24 1.60 13.58
CA ARG A 238 -2.71 1.70 13.62
C ARG A 238 -3.45 0.43 13.18
N ILE A 239 -2.74 -0.65 12.83
CA ILE A 239 -3.35 -1.90 12.36
C ILE A 239 -3.51 -2.91 13.50
N PHE A 240 -4.75 -3.37 13.69
CA PHE A 240 -5.11 -4.38 14.67
C PHE A 240 -5.88 -5.51 14.01
N VAL A 241 -5.61 -6.76 14.38
CA VAL A 241 -6.24 -7.93 13.78
C VAL A 241 -7.00 -8.69 14.86
N LEU A 242 -8.31 -8.89 14.69
CA LEU A 242 -9.07 -9.72 15.63
C LEU A 242 -8.53 -11.16 15.60
N ASP A 243 -8.18 -11.73 16.75
CA ASP A 243 -7.59 -13.08 16.85
C ASP A 243 -8.67 -14.17 16.76
N ILE A 244 -9.23 -14.30 15.56
CA ILE A 244 -10.23 -15.31 15.21
C ILE A 244 -9.67 -16.26 14.15
N GLU A 245 -10.27 -17.44 14.01
CA GLU A 245 -9.82 -18.48 13.07
C GLU A 245 -9.73 -17.96 11.63
N ASN A 246 -10.75 -17.23 11.19
CA ASN A 246 -10.82 -16.69 9.84
C ASN A 246 -9.67 -15.72 9.51
N ASN A 247 -9.16 -14.97 10.49
CA ASN A 247 -8.07 -14.01 10.29
C ASN A 247 -6.67 -14.66 10.32
N GLN A 248 -6.55 -15.96 10.67
CA GLN A 248 -5.24 -16.62 10.68
C GLN A 248 -4.63 -16.72 9.28
N VAL A 249 -5.46 -16.82 8.23
CA VAL A 249 -4.95 -16.79 6.85
C VAL A 249 -4.34 -15.43 6.52
N PHE A 250 -5.03 -14.33 6.84
CA PHE A 250 -4.53 -12.96 6.69
C PHE A 250 -3.17 -12.79 7.36
N LEU A 251 -3.06 -13.18 8.62
CA LEU A 251 -1.81 -13.10 9.38
C LEU A 251 -0.69 -13.96 8.77
N SER A 252 -1.01 -15.18 8.34
CA SER A 252 -0.01 -16.10 7.79
C SER A 252 0.56 -15.60 6.45
N GLU A 253 -0.29 -15.08 5.58
CA GLU A 253 0.11 -14.55 4.28
C GLU A 253 0.95 -13.28 4.45
N HIS A 254 0.53 -12.34 5.31
CA HIS A 254 1.29 -11.12 5.58
C HIS A 254 2.65 -11.37 6.25
N ARG A 255 2.75 -12.41 7.10
CA ARG A 255 4.03 -12.83 7.70
C ARG A 255 4.99 -13.40 6.65
N ASP A 256 4.48 -14.22 5.74
CA ASP A 256 5.29 -14.98 4.79
C ASP A 256 5.56 -14.19 3.48
N TYR A 257 4.93 -13.01 3.34
CA TYR A 257 5.03 -12.13 2.16
C TYR A 257 6.42 -11.49 2.03
N ARG A 258 7.08 -11.81 0.92
CA ARG A 258 8.49 -11.49 0.70
C ARG A 258 8.79 -11.13 -0.76
N TRP A 259 9.84 -10.34 -0.93
CA TRP A 259 10.43 -10.04 -2.22
C TRP A 259 11.12 -11.27 -2.81
N ASP A 260 11.11 -11.39 -4.13
CA ASP A 260 11.95 -12.34 -4.86
C ASP A 260 13.38 -11.78 -4.89
N GLU A 261 14.26 -12.44 -4.13
CA GLU A 261 15.68 -12.08 -4.00
C GLU A 261 16.39 -11.91 -5.36
N LYS A 262 15.93 -12.64 -6.40
CA LYS A 262 16.51 -12.55 -7.75
C LYS A 262 16.23 -11.21 -8.43
N THR A 263 15.22 -10.48 -7.97
CA THR A 263 14.77 -9.21 -8.54
C THR A 263 15.06 -8.01 -7.65
N LEU A 264 15.55 -8.24 -6.41
CA LEU A 264 15.85 -7.16 -5.45
C LEU A 264 16.86 -6.14 -6.00
N ASN A 265 17.80 -6.60 -6.84
CA ASN A 265 18.84 -5.75 -7.43
C ASN A 265 18.46 -5.18 -8.81
N SER A 266 17.16 -5.03 -9.08
CA SER A 266 16.64 -4.42 -10.31
C SER A 266 15.80 -3.20 -9.99
N ASP A 267 15.53 -2.36 -10.99
CA ASP A 267 14.65 -1.19 -10.91
C ASP A 267 13.15 -1.54 -10.73
N ASP A 268 12.76 -2.79 -10.93
CA ASP A 268 11.38 -3.27 -10.82
C ASP A 268 11.28 -4.58 -10.00
N PRO A 269 11.56 -4.52 -8.67
CA PRO A 269 11.55 -5.68 -7.79
C PRO A 269 10.17 -6.32 -7.71
N LYS A 270 10.15 -7.65 -7.63
CA LYS A 270 8.93 -8.47 -7.62
C LYS A 270 8.76 -9.17 -6.28
N VAL A 271 7.51 -9.32 -5.88
CA VAL A 271 7.12 -10.18 -4.75
C VAL A 271 6.97 -11.62 -5.21
N ILE A 272 7.17 -12.56 -4.29
CA ILE A 272 6.83 -13.97 -4.53
C ILE A 272 5.31 -14.10 -4.53
N LYS A 273 4.75 -14.53 -5.67
CA LYS A 273 3.31 -14.72 -5.88
C LYS A 273 2.83 -16.07 -5.36
N GLU A 274 3.06 -16.31 -4.07
CA GLU A 274 2.60 -17.50 -3.37
C GLU A 274 1.93 -17.06 -2.07
N LYS A 275 0.63 -17.38 -1.93
CA LYS A 275 -0.17 -17.02 -0.75
C LYS A 275 -0.13 -15.51 -0.47
N ASP A 276 -0.42 -14.71 -1.49
CA ASP A 276 -0.38 -13.25 -1.47
C ASP A 276 -1.77 -12.61 -1.61
N HIS A 277 -2.84 -13.39 -1.57
CA HIS A 277 -4.20 -12.93 -1.87
C HIS A 277 -4.71 -11.90 -0.86
N THR A 278 -4.55 -12.17 0.44
CA THR A 278 -4.93 -11.23 1.49
C THR A 278 -4.00 -10.00 1.52
N CYS A 279 -2.73 -10.16 1.12
CA CYS A 279 -1.79 -9.05 0.95
C CYS A 279 -2.24 -8.12 -0.18
N ASP A 280 -2.62 -8.68 -1.32
CA ASP A 280 -3.12 -7.96 -2.49
C ASP A 280 -4.41 -7.22 -2.17
N GLN A 281 -5.34 -7.92 -1.54
CA GLN A 281 -6.60 -7.37 -1.06
C GLN A 281 -6.40 -6.21 -0.05
N PHE A 282 -5.45 -6.33 0.89
CA PHE A 282 -5.12 -5.27 1.85
C PHE A 282 -4.47 -4.05 1.19
N MET A 283 -3.62 -4.28 0.19
CA MET A 283 -3.05 -3.21 -0.63
C MET A 283 -4.12 -2.44 -1.41
N TYR A 284 -5.12 -3.14 -1.98
CA TYR A 284 -6.23 -2.49 -2.66
C TYR A 284 -7.05 -1.62 -1.70
N LEU A 285 -7.31 -2.12 -0.49
CA LEU A 285 -7.99 -1.37 0.56
C LEU A 285 -7.25 -0.06 0.86
N CYS A 286 -5.94 -0.13 1.12
CA CYS A 286 -5.16 1.04 1.49
C CYS A 286 -5.09 2.05 0.34
N LEU A 287 -4.96 1.59 -0.90
CA LEU A 287 -4.89 2.45 -2.08
C LEU A 287 -6.22 3.14 -2.41
N ASP A 288 -7.35 2.44 -2.24
CA ASP A 288 -8.65 2.96 -2.64
C ASP A 288 -9.25 3.93 -1.59
N ASN A 289 -8.74 3.86 -0.36
CA ASN A 289 -9.28 4.60 0.80
C ASN A 289 -8.24 5.54 1.45
N GLU A 290 -7.23 5.99 0.69
CA GLU A 290 -6.10 6.80 1.20
C GLU A 290 -6.54 8.01 2.02
N ARG A 291 -7.56 8.72 1.53
CA ARG A 291 -8.10 9.91 2.20
C ARG A 291 -8.65 9.59 3.58
N ASP A 292 -9.42 8.52 3.70
CA ASP A 292 -10.10 8.18 4.95
C ASP A 292 -9.11 7.59 5.95
N PHE A 293 -8.03 6.96 5.47
CA PHE A 293 -6.96 6.40 6.31
C PHE A 293 -5.86 7.42 6.68
N ASP A 294 -5.95 8.66 6.17
CA ASP A 294 -4.94 9.72 6.34
C ASP A 294 -3.55 9.31 5.81
N LEU A 295 -3.54 8.64 4.65
CA LEU A 295 -2.32 8.28 3.93
C LEU A 295 -1.91 9.44 3.00
N LYS A 296 -0.63 9.85 3.08
CA LYS A 296 -0.14 11.03 2.36
C LYS A 296 0.57 10.63 1.07
N TRP A 297 -0.17 10.47 -0.03
CA TRP A 297 0.42 10.11 -1.33
C TRP A 297 -0.32 10.68 -2.55
#